data_AF-A0A354GKH4-F1
#
_entry.id   AF-A0A354GKH4-F1
#
_cell.length_a   1.000
_cell.length_b   1.000
_cell.length_c   1.000
_cell.angle_alpha   90.00
_cell.angle_beta   90.00
_cell.angle_gamma   90.00
#
_symmetry.space_group_name_H-M   'P 1'
#
loop_
_entity.id
_entity.type
_entity.pdbx_description
1 polymer ?
#
loop_
_entity_poly.entity_id
_entity_poly.type
_entity_poly.pdbx_seq_one_letter_code
_entity_poly.pdbx_strand_id
1 'polypeptide(L)' 'MALPSYSVRQSPKAKNLRLKVTPREGLYVIVPRGFDEGKIPAILERKKAWIADALAKARARRRFLEP' A
#
# COMPACT_ATOMS: atom_id res chain seq x y z
N MET A 1 -8.94 -17.60 -2.86
CA MET A 1 -8.01 -16.88 -1.97
C MET A 1 -8.16 -15.39 -2.22
N ALA A 2 -8.85 -14.67 -1.31
CA ALA A 2 -9.09 -13.25 -1.48
C ALA A 2 -7.82 -12.47 -1.12
N LEU A 3 -7.13 -11.93 -2.13
CA LEU A 3 -6.14 -10.88 -1.92
C LEU A 3 -6.87 -9.72 -1.20
N PRO A 4 -6.30 -9.14 -0.12
CA PRO A 4 -6.92 -7.99 0.53
C PRO A 4 -7.18 -6.90 -0.52
N SER A 5 -8.32 -6.21 -0.46
CA SER A 5 -8.64 -5.15 -1.42
C SER A 5 -7.56 -4.07 -1.39
N TYR A 6 -6.61 -4.13 -2.32
CA TYR A 6 -5.57 -3.13 -2.50
C TYR A 6 -5.68 -2.53 -3.90
N SER A 7 -5.54 -1.22 -3.99
CA SER A 7 -5.52 -0.52 -5.27
C SER A 7 -4.08 -0.38 -5.76
N VAL A 8 -3.75 -1.08 -6.84
CA VAL A 8 -2.46 -0.87 -7.52
C VAL A 8 -2.62 0.33 -8.46
N ARG A 9 -1.75 1.33 -8.32
CA ARG A 9 -1.71 2.50 -9.20
C ARG A 9 -0.34 2.57 -9.87
N GLN A 10 -0.30 2.34 -11.17
CA GLN A 10 0.93 2.52 -11.92
C GLN A 10 1.18 4.02 -12.11
N SER A 11 2.39 4.48 -11.76
CA SER A 11 2.77 5.87 -11.94
C SER A 11 4.13 5.95 -12.64
N PRO A 12 4.20 6.54 -13.84
CA PRO A 12 5.45 6.66 -14.59
C PRO A 12 6.46 7.61 -13.92
N LYS A 13 6.01 8.43 -12.95
CA LYS A 13 6.88 9.30 -12.12
C LYS A 13 7.42 8.60 -10.88
N ALA A 14 6.92 7.41 -10.55
CA ALA A 14 7.41 6.66 -9.40
C ALA A 14 8.72 5.97 -9.77
N LYS A 15 9.84 6.45 -9.24
CA LYS A 15 11.15 5.77 -9.37
C LYS A 15 11.26 4.51 -8.51
N ASN A 16 10.38 4.34 -7.52
CA ASN A 16 10.40 3.22 -6.56
C ASN A 16 8.98 2.76 -6.23
N LEU A 17 8.81 1.47 -5.91
CA LEU A 17 7.56 0.93 -5.37
C LEU A 17 7.22 1.61 -4.04
N ARG A 18 6.10 2.34 -4.03
CA ARG A 18 5.62 3.07 -2.86
C ARG A 18 4.28 2.51 -2.43
N LEU A 19 4.25 1.93 -1.23
CA LEU A 19 3.01 1.55 -0.59
C LEU A 19 2.50 2.74 0.22
N LYS A 20 1.29 3.19 -0.09
CA LYS A 20 0.54 4.21 0.64
C LYS A 20 -0.61 3.53 1.36
N VAL A 21 -0.84 3.88 2.62
CA VAL A 21 -2.02 3.45 3.36
C VAL A 21 -2.78 4.72 3.74
N THR A 22 -4.02 4.82 3.27
CA THR A 22 -4.87 5.99 3.52
C THR A 22 -6.01 5.57 4.45
N PRO A 23 -6.26 6.31 5.54
CA PRO A 23 -7.29 5.94 6.52
C PRO A 23 -8.73 5.99 5.99
N ARG A 24 -9.00 6.70 4.88
CA ARG A 24 -10.33 6.76 4.23
C ARG A 24 -10.58 5.63 3.22
N GLU A 25 -9.55 5.25 2.47
CA GLU A 25 -9.76 4.50 1.22
C GLU A 25 -8.88 3.23 1.09
N GLY A 26 -8.00 2.96 2.07
CA GLY A 26 -7.29 1.69 2.18
C GLY A 26 -5.86 1.68 1.64
N LEU A 27 -5.38 0.49 1.27
CA LEU A 27 -4.00 0.22 0.83
C LEU A 27 -3.84 0.54 -0.67
N TYR A 28 -2.97 1.49 -0.99
CA TYR A 28 -2.55 1.84 -2.34
C TYR A 28 -1.13 1.38 -2.61
N VAL A 29 -0.95 0.58 -3.66
CA VAL A 29 0.37 0.15 -4.12
C VAL A 29 0.73 0.97 -5.35
N ILE A 30 1.59 1.96 -5.20
CA ILE A 30 2.07 2.77 -6.32
C ILE A 30 3.32 2.11 -6.88
N VAL A 31 3.26 1.70 -8.14
CA VAL A 31 4.38 1.01 -8.80
C VAL A 31 4.88 1.81 -10.01
N PRO A 32 6.18 1.78 -10.32
CA PRO A 32 6.72 2.32 -11.58
C PRO A 32 6.04 1.70 -12.79
N ARG A 33 6.01 2.44 -13.92
CA ARG A 33 5.63 1.84 -15.21
C ARG A 33 6.71 0.83 -15.61
N GLY A 34 6.33 -0.44 -15.80
CA GLY A 34 7.26 -1.55 -16.04
C GLY A 34 7.64 -2.34 -14.79
N PHE A 35 6.97 -2.09 -13.66
CA PHE A 35 7.12 -2.94 -12.48
C PHE A 35 6.37 -4.25 -12.66
N ASP A 36 7.03 -5.38 -12.34
CA ASP A 36 6.40 -6.70 -12.37
C ASP A 36 5.27 -6.78 -11.32
N GLU A 37 4.03 -6.77 -11.79
CA GLU A 37 2.87 -7.00 -10.92
C GLU A 37 2.93 -8.40 -10.26
N GLY A 38 3.61 -9.37 -10.86
CA GLY A 38 3.87 -10.68 -10.26
C GLY A 38 4.76 -10.63 -9.01
N LYS A 39 5.57 -9.57 -8.83
CA LYS A 39 6.33 -9.34 -7.59
C LYS A 39 5.48 -8.67 -6.50
N ILE A 40 4.34 -8.06 -6.85
CA ILE A 40 3.42 -7.44 -5.88
C ILE A 40 2.96 -8.45 -4.81
N PRO A 41 2.44 -9.64 -5.13
CA PRO A 41 2.03 -10.61 -4.11
C PRO A 41 3.21 -11.07 -3.23
N ALA A 42 4.39 -11.31 -3.79
CA ALA A 42 5.59 -11.67 -3.01
C ALA A 42 6.04 -10.54 -2.07
N ILE A 43 5.95 -9.29 -2.53
CA ILE A 43 6.22 -8.11 -1.72
C ILE A 43 5.14 -7.95 -0.66
N LEU A 44 3.87 -8.17 -0.98
CA LEU A 44 2.75 -8.14 -0.03
C LEU A 44 2.92 -9.17 1.07
N GLU A 45 3.31 -10.40 0.73
CA GLU A 45 3.63 -11.45 1.70
C GLU A 45 4.77 -11.01 2.63
N ARG A 46 5.88 -10.52 2.06
CA ARG A 46 7.04 -10.07 2.84
C ARG A 46 6.77 -8.80 3.65
N LYS A 47 5.86 -7.94 3.16
CA LYS A 47 5.40 -6.72 3.82
C LYS A 47 4.07 -6.89 4.53
N LYS A 48 3.56 -8.11 4.77
CA LYS A 48 2.34 -8.31 5.58
C LYS A 48 2.47 -7.65 6.94
N ALA A 49 3.62 -7.83 7.59
CA ALA A 49 3.96 -7.16 8.84
C ALA A 49 3.97 -5.63 8.70
N TRP A 50 4.52 -5.11 7.61
CA TRP A 50 4.49 -3.67 7.32
C TRP A 50 3.07 -3.17 7.03
N ILE A 51 2.23 -3.94 6.34
CA ILE A 51 0.83 -3.59 6.07
C ILE A 51 0.05 -3.52 7.38
N ALA A 52 0.27 -4.49 8.27
CA ALA A 52 -0.33 -4.49 9.61
C ALA A 52 0.12 -3.28 10.44
N ASP A 53 1.42 -2.96 10.46
CA ASP A 53 1.95 -1.76 11.13
C ASP A 53 1.38 -0.48 10.50
N ALA A 54 1.36 -0.41 9.17
CA ALA A 54 0.85 0.75 8.43
C ALA A 54 -0.66 0.94 8.62
N LEU A 55 -1.44 -0.14 8.74
CA LEU A 55 -2.86 -0.11 9.11
C LEU A 55 -3.05 0.35 10.56
N ALA A 56 -2.25 -0.17 11.50
CA ALA A 56 -2.27 0.26 12.88
C ALA A 56 -1.91 1.75 13.01
N LYS A 57 -0.86 2.20 12.31
CA LYS A 57 -0.47 3.61 12.19
C LYS A 57 -1.52 4.44 11.48
N ALA A 58 -2.14 3.96 10.41
CA ALA A 58 -3.19 4.70 9.71
C ALA A 58 -4.44 4.86 10.60
N ARG A 59 -4.79 3.83 11.36
CA ARG A 59 -5.87 3.86 12.35
C ARG A 59 -5.55 4.80 13.52
N ALA A 60 -4.30 4.81 13.99
CA ALA A 60 -3.83 5.77 14.99
C ALA A 60 -3.77 7.20 14.42
N ARG A 61 -3.34 7.37 13.17
CA ARG A 61 -3.26 8.66 12.46
C ARG A 61 -4.65 9.21 12.12
N ARG A 62 -5.66 8.35 11.93
CA ARG A 62 -7.08 8.77 11.85
C ARG A 62 -7.51 9.55 13.08
N ARG A 63 -6.87 9.33 14.24
CA ARG A 63 -7.09 10.11 15.47
C ARG A 63 -6.39 11.49 15.46
N PHE A 64 -5.46 11.72 14.53
CA PHE A 64 -4.55 12.88 14.51
C PHE A 64 -4.66 13.77 13.26
N LEU A 65 -5.47 13.41 12.25
CA LEU A 65 -5.61 14.15 10.98
C LEU A 65 -6.93 14.93 10.85
N GLU A 66 -7.57 15.24 11.98
CA GLU A 66 -8.50 16.38 12.09
C GLU A 66 -7.81 17.33 13.09
N PRO A 67 -7.49 18.60 12.75
CA PRO A 67 -8.19 19.53 11.85
C PRO A 67 -7.45 19.93 10.56
#